data_AF-A0A7S4FPN0-F1
#
_entry.id   AF-A0A7S4FPN0-F1
#
_cell.length_a   1.000
_cell.length_b   1.000
_cell.length_c   1.000
_cell.angle_alpha   90.00
_cell.angle_beta   90.00
_cell.angle_gamma   90.00
#
_symmetry.space_group_name_H-M   'P 1'
#
loop_
_entity.id
_entity.type
_entity.pdbx_description
1 polymer ?
#
loop_
_entity_poly.entity_id
_entity_poly.type
_entity_poly.pdbx_seq_one_letter_code
_entity_poly.pdbx_strand_id
1 'polypeptide(L)'
;GQVADLCARRSDFRRLIMEPTNETVPALRRRVSDPEVLGALEGRQAALLLHAFSKMRVRDEVVVHGIAQRLLRRDIMQNLNGQAIAMTCWALAKVDMPHPELMEALATRVTDDRMIEQLSEQSVANIVWAFAKLGVHNADLMAAVARRLLHDDVLATFNAQGIANTVWGFATLGVHNEDLMAAMAHRMLHEDFLTTFKAQEIANTVWGFATLGVHNGDLMAAV
;
A
#
# COMPACT_ATOMS: atom_id res chain seq x y z
N GLY A 1 -6.86 -34.98 -15.74
CA GLY A 1 -6.51 -33.77 -16.50
C GLY A 1 -6.26 -32.64 -15.52
N GLN A 2 -4.99 -32.31 -15.29
CA GLN A 2 -4.52 -31.43 -14.20
C GLN A 2 -5.01 -29.97 -14.27
N VAL A 3 -5.62 -29.55 -15.38
CA VAL A 3 -6.16 -28.18 -15.55
C VAL A 3 -7.54 -28.01 -14.91
N ALA A 4 -8.34 -29.09 -14.80
CA ALA A 4 -9.66 -29.03 -14.15
C ALA A 4 -9.56 -28.92 -12.62
N ASP A 5 -8.49 -29.45 -12.04
CA ASP A 5 -8.24 -29.46 -10.58
C ASP A 5 -7.75 -28.09 -10.05
N LEU A 6 -7.14 -27.26 -10.90
CA LEU A 6 -6.74 -25.89 -10.56
C LEU A 6 -7.93 -24.92 -10.44
N CYS A 7 -9.01 -25.15 -11.20
CA CYS A 7 -10.22 -24.32 -11.15
C CYS A 7 -11.06 -24.59 -9.90
N ALA A 8 -11.13 -25.83 -9.42
CA ALA A 8 -11.80 -26.19 -8.15
C ALA A 8 -11.11 -25.56 -6.92
N ARG A 9 -9.78 -25.45 -6.95
CA ARG A 9 -8.98 -24.83 -5.86
C ARG A 9 -9.18 -23.31 -5.74
N ARG A 10 -9.64 -22.63 -6.79
CA ARG A 10 -9.90 -21.18 -6.79
C ARG A 10 -11.12 -20.80 -5.94
N SER A 11 -12.20 -21.60 -6.03
CA SER A 11 -13.40 -21.43 -5.20
C SER A 11 -13.12 -21.75 -3.74
N ASP A 12 -12.36 -22.81 -3.47
CA ASP A 12 -12.01 -23.22 -2.11
C ASP A 12 -11.07 -22.24 -1.42
N PHE A 13 -10.09 -21.69 -2.15
CA PHE A 13 -9.21 -20.65 -1.61
C PHE A 13 -9.99 -19.38 -1.24
N ARG A 14 -10.96 -18.98 -2.09
CA ARG A 14 -11.83 -17.83 -1.79
C ARG A 14 -12.73 -18.08 -0.58
N ARG A 15 -13.22 -19.31 -0.40
CA ARG A 15 -14.05 -19.69 0.76
C ARG A 15 -13.23 -19.73 2.06
N LEU A 16 -12.00 -20.25 2.01
CA LEU A 16 -11.09 -20.32 3.14
C LEU A 16 -10.65 -18.95 3.69
N ILE A 17 -10.60 -17.93 2.82
CA ILE A 17 -10.21 -16.56 3.18
C ILE A 17 -11.34 -15.80 3.89
N MET A 18 -12.60 -16.12 3.61
CA MET A 18 -13.74 -15.31 4.05
C MET A 18 -14.23 -15.66 5.47
N GLU A 19 -13.96 -16.86 5.98
CA GLU A 19 -14.38 -17.31 7.32
C GLU A 19 -13.31 -18.18 8.01
N PRO A 20 -12.28 -17.58 8.64
CA PRO A 20 -11.22 -18.36 9.25
C PRO A 20 -11.63 -18.85 10.63
N THR A 21 -11.75 -20.17 10.80
CA THR A 21 -11.89 -20.80 12.12
C THR A 21 -10.52 -20.94 12.80
N ASN A 22 -10.48 -21.08 14.13
CA ASN A 22 -9.24 -21.29 14.89
C ASN A 22 -8.41 -22.51 14.44
N GLU A 23 -9.01 -23.48 13.74
CA GLU A 23 -8.30 -24.65 13.18
C GLU A 23 -7.71 -24.40 11.79
N THR A 24 -8.22 -23.41 11.04
CA THR A 24 -7.75 -23.13 9.67
C THR A 24 -6.38 -22.47 9.64
N VAL A 25 -6.05 -21.63 10.62
CA VAL A 25 -4.78 -20.88 10.64
C VAL A 25 -3.56 -21.80 10.78
N PRO A 26 -3.51 -22.79 11.69
CA PRO A 26 -2.37 -23.71 11.78
C PRO A 26 -2.21 -24.64 10.56
N ALA A 27 -3.31 -25.04 9.93
CA ALA A 27 -3.28 -25.86 8.71
C ALA A 27 -2.79 -25.05 7.51
N LEU A 28 -3.32 -23.82 7.36
CA LEU A 28 -2.85 -22.85 6.36
C LEU A 28 -1.38 -22.54 6.58
N ARG A 29 -0.96 -22.23 7.81
CA ARG A 29 0.43 -21.99 8.20
C ARG A 29 1.34 -23.11 7.73
N ARG A 30 1.01 -24.37 8.04
CA ARG A 30 1.80 -25.53 7.61
C ARG A 30 1.93 -25.58 6.08
N ARG A 31 0.84 -25.37 5.35
CA ARG A 31 0.83 -25.45 3.89
C ARG A 31 1.57 -24.28 3.22
N VAL A 32 1.51 -23.08 3.79
CA VAL A 32 2.20 -21.90 3.23
C VAL A 32 3.65 -21.79 3.72
N SER A 33 4.06 -22.59 4.71
CA SER A 33 5.47 -22.72 5.12
C SER A 33 6.19 -23.81 4.32
N ASP A 34 5.47 -24.55 3.47
CA ASP A 34 6.04 -25.55 2.58
C ASP A 34 6.82 -24.86 1.43
N PRO A 35 8.14 -25.12 1.29
CA PRO A 35 8.96 -24.51 0.24
C PRO A 35 8.48 -24.83 -1.18
N GLU A 36 7.90 -26.00 -1.43
CA GLU A 36 7.38 -26.36 -2.75
C GLU A 36 6.15 -25.51 -3.10
N VAL A 37 5.26 -25.31 -2.11
CA VAL A 37 4.07 -24.48 -2.27
C VAL A 37 4.46 -23.03 -2.50
N LEU A 38 5.35 -22.47 -1.67
CA LEU A 38 5.83 -21.09 -1.83
C LEU A 38 6.56 -20.90 -3.16
N GLY A 39 7.39 -21.86 -3.56
CA GLY A 39 8.14 -21.84 -4.82
C GLY A 39 7.23 -21.81 -6.05
N ALA A 40 6.06 -22.46 -5.98
CA ALA A 40 5.09 -22.49 -7.06
C ALA A 40 4.24 -21.21 -7.20
N LEU A 41 4.21 -20.33 -6.19
CA LEU A 41 3.39 -19.12 -6.23
C LEU A 41 3.93 -18.09 -7.23
N GLU A 42 3.06 -17.55 -8.07
CA GLU A 42 3.35 -16.32 -8.83
C GLU A 42 3.37 -15.09 -7.91
N GLY A 43 3.99 -13.99 -8.36
CA GLY A 43 4.10 -12.76 -7.56
C GLY A 43 2.75 -12.20 -7.10
N ARG A 44 1.74 -12.19 -7.98
CA ARG A 44 0.39 -11.76 -7.63
C ARG A 44 -0.25 -12.69 -6.58
N GLN A 45 0.00 -13.99 -6.67
CA GLN A 45 -0.55 -14.97 -5.73
C GLN A 45 0.09 -14.83 -4.35
N ALA A 46 1.41 -14.63 -4.30
CA ALA A 46 2.15 -14.36 -3.07
C ALA A 46 1.66 -13.07 -2.38
N ALA A 47 1.51 -11.97 -3.13
CA ALA A 47 0.96 -10.72 -2.60
C ALA A 47 -0.48 -10.87 -2.09
N LEU A 48 -1.33 -11.59 -2.82
CA LEU A 48 -2.71 -11.87 -2.42
C LEU A 48 -2.77 -12.72 -1.15
N LEU A 49 -1.90 -13.72 -1.04
CA LEU A 49 -1.80 -14.58 0.13
C LEU A 49 -1.43 -13.75 1.38
N LEU A 50 -0.39 -12.91 1.28
CA LEU A 50 0.01 -12.03 2.38
C LEU A 50 -1.12 -11.06 2.77
N HIS A 51 -1.79 -10.48 1.77
CA HIS A 51 -2.93 -9.61 2.00
C HIS A 51 -4.09 -10.34 2.70
N ALA A 52 -4.40 -11.58 2.31
CA ALA A 52 -5.43 -12.39 2.98
C ALA A 52 -5.07 -12.65 4.45
N PHE A 53 -3.83 -13.08 4.74
CA PHE A 53 -3.37 -13.27 6.12
C PHE A 53 -3.48 -11.99 6.96
N SER A 54 -3.14 -10.85 6.38
CA SER A 54 -3.27 -9.55 7.07
C SER A 54 -4.71 -9.20 7.42
N LYS A 55 -5.67 -9.50 6.53
CA LYS A 55 -7.11 -9.30 6.78
C LYS A 55 -7.63 -10.25 7.86
N MET A 56 -7.08 -11.46 7.92
CA MET A 56 -7.35 -12.44 8.98
C MET A 56 -6.67 -12.10 10.31
N ARG A 57 -5.90 -11.00 10.37
CA ARG A 57 -5.12 -10.58 11.55
C ARG A 57 -4.10 -11.62 12.01
N VAL A 58 -3.64 -12.47 11.09
CA VAL A 58 -2.60 -13.46 11.38
C VAL A 58 -1.25 -12.74 11.38
N ARG A 59 -0.64 -12.63 12.56
CA ARG A 59 0.72 -12.13 12.76
C ARG A 59 1.65 -13.32 12.96
N ASP A 60 2.13 -13.88 11.86
CA ASP A 60 3.01 -15.06 11.86
C ASP A 60 4.29 -14.76 11.08
N GLU A 61 5.38 -14.58 11.82
CA GLU A 61 6.68 -14.21 11.26
C GLU A 61 7.20 -15.20 10.24
N VAL A 62 6.97 -16.50 10.45
CA VAL A 62 7.43 -17.55 9.53
C VAL A 62 6.68 -17.44 8.20
N VAL A 63 5.36 -17.23 8.25
CA VAL A 63 4.54 -17.06 7.04
C VAL A 63 4.91 -15.78 6.30
N VAL A 64 5.02 -14.66 7.02
CA VAL A 64 5.37 -13.37 6.42
C VAL A 64 6.75 -13.44 5.80
N HIS A 65 7.74 -13.99 6.49
CA HIS A 65 9.10 -14.14 5.98
C HIS A 65 9.15 -15.08 4.77
N GLY A 66 8.48 -16.24 4.81
CA GLY A 66 8.45 -17.16 3.67
C GLY A 66 7.84 -16.54 2.40
N ILE A 67 6.74 -15.79 2.55
CA ILE A 67 6.13 -15.06 1.42
C ILE A 67 7.04 -13.92 0.97
N ALA A 68 7.69 -13.20 1.89
CA ALA A 68 8.62 -12.14 1.55
C ALA A 68 9.82 -12.65 0.76
N GLN A 69 10.41 -13.79 1.15
CA GLN A 69 11.48 -14.46 0.40
C GLN A 69 11.03 -14.83 -1.01
N ARG A 70 9.77 -15.27 -1.19
CA ARG A 70 9.22 -15.52 -2.52
C ARG A 70 9.10 -14.25 -3.36
N LEU A 71 8.63 -13.16 -2.77
CA LEU A 71 8.48 -11.86 -3.45
C LEU A 71 9.83 -11.21 -3.78
N LEU A 72 10.87 -11.43 -2.96
CA LEU A 72 12.24 -10.95 -3.16
C LEU A 72 12.97 -11.61 -4.32
N ARG A 73 12.47 -12.74 -4.84
CA ARG A 73 13.01 -13.37 -6.04
C ARG A 73 12.99 -12.37 -7.20
N ARG A 74 14.12 -12.16 -7.85
CA ARG A 74 14.29 -11.15 -8.93
C ARG A 74 13.25 -11.31 -10.04
N ASP A 75 13.00 -12.56 -10.48
CA ASP A 75 12.00 -12.90 -11.48
C ASP A 75 10.56 -12.56 -11.06
N ILE A 76 10.29 -12.55 -9.76
CA ILE A 76 8.99 -12.17 -9.21
C ILE A 76 8.89 -10.67 -9.03
N MET A 77 9.84 -10.04 -8.32
CA MET A 77 9.85 -8.61 -8.03
C MET A 77 9.72 -7.77 -9.30
N GLN A 78 10.44 -8.12 -10.37
CA GLN A 78 10.41 -7.39 -11.64
C GLN A 78 9.04 -7.46 -12.34
N ASN A 79 8.28 -8.54 -12.11
CA ASN A 79 6.98 -8.79 -12.72
C ASN A 79 5.79 -8.45 -11.81
N LEU A 80 6.03 -7.90 -10.61
CA LEU A 80 4.95 -7.38 -9.78
C LEU A 80 4.32 -6.16 -10.44
N ASN A 81 2.99 -6.16 -10.52
CA ASN A 81 2.23 -4.98 -10.93
C ASN A 81 1.97 -4.06 -9.74
N GLY A 82 1.54 -2.82 -10.04
CA GLY A 82 1.27 -1.80 -9.03
C GLY A 82 0.31 -2.25 -7.90
N GLN A 83 -0.74 -2.99 -8.27
CA GLN A 83 -1.70 -3.51 -7.28
C GLN A 83 -1.04 -4.51 -6.31
N ALA A 84 -0.22 -5.44 -6.82
CA ALA A 84 0.48 -6.42 -5.99
C ALA A 84 1.49 -5.76 -5.05
N ILE A 85 2.20 -4.72 -5.52
CA ILE A 85 3.10 -3.91 -4.68
C ILE A 85 2.30 -3.24 -3.56
N ALA A 86 1.25 -2.49 -3.89
CA ALA A 86 0.45 -1.78 -2.90
C ALA A 86 -0.22 -2.72 -1.88
N MET A 87 -0.72 -3.87 -2.33
CA MET A 87 -1.27 -4.90 -1.43
C MET A 87 -0.21 -5.45 -0.48
N THR A 88 1.01 -5.67 -0.96
CA THR A 88 2.12 -6.18 -0.14
C THR A 88 2.51 -5.16 0.92
N CYS A 89 2.72 -3.89 0.54
CA CYS A 89 3.02 -2.81 1.49
C CYS A 89 1.90 -2.68 2.54
N TRP A 90 0.65 -2.62 2.09
CA TRP A 90 -0.50 -2.51 2.99
C TRP A 90 -0.59 -3.68 3.96
N ALA A 91 -0.37 -4.90 3.48
CA ALA A 91 -0.44 -6.10 4.30
C ALA A 91 0.61 -6.10 5.41
N LEU A 92 1.88 -5.79 5.08
CA LEU A 92 2.97 -5.65 6.05
C LEU A 92 2.66 -4.59 7.11
N ALA A 93 2.18 -3.43 6.68
CA ALA A 93 1.77 -2.35 7.57
C ALA A 93 0.57 -2.72 8.45
N LYS A 94 -0.38 -3.51 7.92
CA LYS A 94 -1.58 -3.92 8.65
C LYS A 94 -1.25 -4.92 9.77
N VAL A 95 -0.32 -5.84 9.55
CA VAL A 95 0.15 -6.77 10.58
C VAL A 95 1.27 -6.21 11.44
N ASP A 96 1.74 -4.98 11.15
CA ASP A 96 2.80 -4.31 11.89
C ASP A 96 4.05 -5.21 11.98
N MET A 97 4.48 -5.69 10.81
CA MET A 97 5.68 -6.50 10.63
C MET A 97 6.50 -5.91 9.48
N PRO A 98 7.34 -4.89 9.75
CA PRO A 98 8.23 -4.36 8.73
C PRO A 98 9.20 -5.47 8.31
N HIS A 99 9.29 -5.74 7.00
CA HIS A 99 10.31 -6.62 6.42
C HIS A 99 11.29 -5.75 5.62
N PRO A 100 12.39 -5.26 6.24
CA PRO A 100 13.20 -4.16 5.68
C PRO A 100 13.68 -4.42 4.25
N GLU A 101 14.21 -5.61 3.97
CA GLU A 101 14.69 -5.99 2.63
C GLU A 101 13.58 -5.94 1.56
N LEU A 102 12.36 -6.34 1.94
CA LEU A 102 11.22 -6.36 1.02
C LEU A 102 10.68 -4.93 0.82
N MET A 103 10.60 -4.13 1.89
CA MET A 103 10.21 -2.72 1.80
C MET A 103 11.17 -1.95 0.89
N GLU A 104 12.48 -2.17 1.02
CA GLU A 104 13.49 -1.52 0.18
C GLU A 104 13.39 -1.98 -1.29
N ALA A 105 13.20 -3.27 -1.54
CA ALA A 105 13.02 -3.79 -2.88
C ALA A 105 11.73 -3.27 -3.54
N LEU A 106 10.64 -3.14 -2.78
CA LEU A 106 9.38 -2.55 -3.26
C LEU A 106 9.54 -1.05 -3.54
N ALA A 107 10.25 -0.31 -2.68
CA ALA A 107 10.58 1.10 -2.91
C ALA A 107 11.35 1.26 -4.23
N THR A 108 12.44 0.50 -4.39
CA THR A 108 13.25 0.47 -5.62
C THR A 108 12.40 0.14 -6.85
N ARG A 109 11.47 -0.82 -6.73
CA ARG A 109 10.58 -1.19 -7.84
C ARG A 109 9.60 -0.08 -8.20
N VAL A 110 9.10 0.66 -7.21
CA VAL A 110 8.18 1.77 -7.40
C VAL A 110 8.88 2.99 -7.98
N THR A 111 10.14 3.27 -7.61
CA THR A 111 10.89 4.42 -8.13
C THR A 111 11.30 4.29 -9.60
N ASP A 112 11.10 3.13 -10.23
CA ASP A 112 11.21 2.95 -11.68
C ASP A 112 10.11 3.77 -12.39
N ASP A 113 10.50 4.68 -13.29
CA ASP A 113 9.58 5.63 -13.93
C ASP A 113 8.38 4.93 -14.60
N ARG A 114 8.62 3.79 -15.25
CA ARG A 114 7.56 3.01 -15.90
C ARG A 114 6.55 2.45 -14.91
N MET A 115 6.97 2.11 -13.69
CA MET A 115 6.07 1.55 -12.68
C MET A 115 5.29 2.64 -11.97
N ILE A 116 5.93 3.74 -11.57
CA ILE A 116 5.23 4.81 -10.87
C ILE A 116 4.14 5.45 -11.73
N GLU A 117 4.35 5.54 -13.05
CA GLU A 117 3.35 6.01 -14.01
C GLU A 117 2.13 5.08 -14.09
N GLN A 118 2.32 3.78 -13.89
CA GLN A 118 1.27 2.75 -13.95
C GLN A 118 0.51 2.56 -12.63
N LEU A 119 0.96 3.19 -11.53
CA LEU A 119 0.26 3.11 -10.25
C LEU A 119 -1.06 3.89 -10.33
N SER A 120 -2.14 3.25 -9.87
CA SER A 120 -3.38 3.97 -9.58
C SER A 120 -3.22 4.87 -8.35
N GLU A 121 -4.07 5.87 -8.25
CA GLU A 121 -4.18 6.78 -7.10
C GLU A 121 -4.30 6.02 -5.77
N GLN A 122 -5.10 4.95 -5.76
CA GLN A 122 -5.26 4.12 -4.56
C GLN A 122 -4.00 3.31 -4.25
N SER A 123 -3.24 2.89 -5.26
CA SER A 123 -1.97 2.18 -5.06
C SER A 123 -0.93 3.12 -4.45
N VAL A 124 -0.80 4.35 -4.97
CA VAL A 124 0.11 5.37 -4.43
C VAL A 124 -0.24 5.68 -2.97
N ALA A 125 -1.51 5.98 -2.67
CA ALA A 125 -1.94 6.30 -1.31
C ALA A 125 -1.68 5.14 -0.32
N ASN A 126 -1.90 3.88 -0.74
CA ASN A 126 -1.63 2.71 0.10
C ASN A 126 -0.14 2.49 0.34
N ILE A 127 0.71 2.74 -0.67
CA ILE A 127 2.17 2.64 -0.53
C ILE A 127 2.65 3.71 0.46
N VAL A 128 2.29 4.98 0.26
CA VAL A 128 2.66 6.08 1.18
C VAL A 128 2.20 5.78 2.60
N TRP A 129 0.93 5.39 2.77
CA TRP A 129 0.38 5.03 4.08
C TRP A 129 1.15 3.88 4.73
N ALA A 130 1.51 2.85 3.99
CA ALA A 130 2.23 1.70 4.53
C ALA A 130 3.65 2.04 5.00
N PHE A 131 4.41 2.82 4.21
CA PHE A 131 5.75 3.27 4.59
C PHE A 131 5.69 4.15 5.85
N ALA A 132 4.76 5.09 5.90
CA ALA A 132 4.53 5.92 7.08
C ALA A 132 4.10 5.12 8.31
N LYS A 133 3.14 4.20 8.15
CA LYS A 133 2.61 3.38 9.25
C LYS A 133 3.68 2.48 9.88
N LEU A 134 4.62 2.00 9.08
CA LEU A 134 5.75 1.18 9.51
C LEU A 134 6.96 2.01 9.96
N GLY A 135 6.94 3.34 9.81
CA GLY A 135 8.09 4.22 10.10
C GLY A 135 9.29 4.00 9.17
N VAL A 136 9.07 3.42 7.99
CA VAL A 136 10.14 3.15 7.02
C VAL A 136 10.37 4.41 6.18
N HIS A 137 11.52 5.03 6.39
CA HIS A 137 11.93 6.22 5.66
C HIS A 137 12.63 5.82 4.36
N ASN A 138 12.12 6.28 3.22
CA ASN A 138 12.77 6.13 1.92
C ASN A 138 12.58 7.42 1.11
N ALA A 139 13.63 8.24 1.04
CA ALA A 139 13.55 9.58 0.46
C ALA A 139 13.28 9.54 -1.05
N ASP A 140 13.88 8.59 -1.76
CA ASP A 140 13.74 8.44 -3.21
C ASP A 140 12.30 8.07 -3.60
N LEU A 141 11.67 7.16 -2.86
CA LEU A 141 10.26 6.82 -3.01
C LEU A 141 9.37 8.03 -2.81
N MET A 142 9.57 8.78 -1.72
CA MET A 142 8.72 9.94 -1.40
C MET A 142 8.90 11.06 -2.42
N ALA A 143 10.13 11.29 -2.89
CA ALA A 143 10.42 12.23 -3.96
C ALA A 143 9.79 11.80 -5.30
N ALA A 144 9.86 10.52 -5.65
CA ALA A 144 9.25 9.99 -6.86
C ALA A 144 7.71 10.12 -6.81
N VAL A 145 7.09 9.80 -5.67
CA VAL A 145 5.65 10.01 -5.45
C VAL A 145 5.29 11.48 -5.60
N ALA A 146 6.01 12.40 -4.97
CA ALA A 146 5.74 13.83 -5.09
C ALA A 146 5.81 14.30 -6.55
N ARG A 147 6.86 13.91 -7.29
CA ARG A 147 6.97 14.21 -8.72
C ARG A 147 5.80 13.66 -9.52
N ARG A 148 5.38 12.41 -9.26
CA ARG A 148 4.24 11.79 -9.97
C ARG A 148 2.94 12.55 -9.73
N LEU A 149 2.68 12.96 -8.48
CA LEU A 149 1.45 13.65 -8.10
C LEU A 149 1.38 15.08 -8.65
N LEU A 150 2.53 15.72 -8.87
CA LEU A 150 2.64 17.05 -9.47
C LEU A 150 2.55 17.05 -11.01
N HIS A 151 2.45 15.88 -11.65
CA HIS A 151 2.44 15.74 -13.12
C HIS A 151 1.05 15.33 -13.65
N ASP A 152 0.70 15.71 -14.89
CA ASP A 152 -0.51 15.33 -15.65
C ASP A 152 -1.83 15.30 -14.87
N ASP A 153 -2.07 16.29 -13.99
CA ASP A 153 -3.29 16.37 -13.18
C ASP A 153 -3.61 15.10 -12.39
N VAL A 154 -2.60 14.31 -12.01
CA VAL A 154 -2.81 13.05 -11.27
C VAL A 154 -3.59 13.28 -9.98
N LEU A 155 -3.38 14.40 -9.29
CA LEU A 155 -4.15 14.76 -8.09
C LEU A 155 -5.66 14.89 -8.36
N ALA A 156 -6.09 15.15 -9.59
CA ALA A 156 -7.51 15.20 -9.95
C ALA A 156 -8.18 13.82 -9.84
N THR A 157 -7.42 12.73 -10.03
CA THR A 157 -7.93 11.35 -9.94
C THR A 157 -8.07 10.84 -8.50
N PHE A 158 -7.40 11.50 -7.55
CA PHE A 158 -7.45 11.11 -6.15
C PHE A 158 -8.82 11.40 -5.53
N ASN A 159 -9.29 10.46 -4.70
CA ASN A 159 -10.42 10.70 -3.82
C ASN A 159 -9.95 11.31 -2.47
N ALA A 160 -10.92 11.74 -1.65
CA ALA A 160 -10.67 12.37 -0.35
C ALA A 160 -9.75 11.53 0.55
N GLN A 161 -10.01 10.23 0.67
CA GLN A 161 -9.18 9.31 1.44
C GLN A 161 -7.75 9.23 0.91
N GLY A 162 -7.56 9.22 -0.41
CA GLY A 162 -6.26 9.19 -1.05
C GLY A 162 -5.43 10.42 -0.72
N ILE A 163 -6.02 11.62 -0.80
CA ILE A 163 -5.38 12.87 -0.40
C ILE A 163 -5.01 12.81 1.09
N ALA A 164 -5.97 12.49 1.96
CA ALA A 164 -5.75 12.45 3.39
C ALA A 164 -4.65 11.46 3.82
N ASN A 165 -4.63 10.26 3.26
CA ASN A 165 -3.60 9.26 3.53
C ASN A 165 -2.22 9.72 3.04
N THR A 166 -2.16 10.41 1.91
CA THR A 166 -0.90 10.90 1.37
C THR A 166 -0.34 12.04 2.22
N VAL A 167 -1.15 13.05 2.54
CA VAL A 167 -0.77 14.14 3.46
C VAL A 167 -0.31 13.58 4.81
N TRP A 168 -1.11 12.68 5.41
CA TRP A 168 -0.76 12.04 6.67
C TRP A 168 0.56 11.27 6.60
N GLY A 169 0.81 10.56 5.50
CA GLY A 169 2.02 9.78 5.33
C GLY A 169 3.28 10.65 5.18
N PHE A 170 3.22 11.72 4.38
CA PHE A 170 4.31 12.69 4.27
C PHE A 170 4.61 13.35 5.62
N ALA A 171 3.57 13.80 6.34
CA ALA A 171 3.72 14.40 7.67
C ALA A 171 4.29 13.44 8.70
N THR A 172 3.81 12.19 8.74
CA THR A 172 4.27 11.16 9.69
C THR A 172 5.74 10.80 9.48
N LEU A 173 6.22 10.81 8.24
CA LEU A 173 7.63 10.59 7.91
C LEU A 173 8.48 11.87 7.98
N GLY A 174 7.90 13.03 8.32
CA GLY A 174 8.60 14.31 8.37
C GLY A 174 9.11 14.79 7.01
N VAL A 175 8.54 14.31 5.90
CA VAL A 175 8.97 14.66 4.54
C VAL A 175 8.26 15.93 4.09
N HIS A 176 9.02 17.01 4.00
CA HIS A 176 8.52 18.31 3.57
C HIS A 176 8.58 18.42 2.05
N ASN A 177 7.43 18.74 1.43
CA ASN A 177 7.33 19.07 0.02
C ASN A 177 6.25 20.14 -0.16
N GLU A 178 6.68 21.40 -0.18
CA GLU A 178 5.77 22.56 -0.19
C GLU A 178 4.89 22.58 -1.45
N ASP A 179 5.47 22.29 -2.62
CA ASP A 179 4.74 22.25 -3.89
C ASP A 179 3.60 21.22 -3.86
N LEU A 180 3.87 20.02 -3.36
CA LEU A 180 2.86 18.98 -3.24
C LEU A 180 1.75 19.38 -2.24
N MET A 181 2.11 19.95 -1.10
CA MET A 181 1.11 20.38 -0.11
C MET A 181 0.25 21.53 -0.65
N ALA A 182 0.85 22.48 -1.38
CA ALA A 182 0.13 23.55 -2.06
C ALA A 182 -0.83 22.99 -3.13
N ALA A 183 -0.36 22.06 -3.96
CA ALA A 183 -1.18 21.41 -4.98
C ALA A 183 -2.34 20.60 -4.38
N MET A 184 -2.11 19.88 -3.28
CA MET A 184 -3.16 19.15 -2.55
C MET A 184 -4.19 20.10 -1.94
N ALA A 185 -3.77 21.20 -1.32
CA ALA A 185 -4.69 22.20 -0.79
C ALA A 185 -5.53 22.84 -1.91
N HIS A 186 -4.90 23.18 -3.04
CA HIS A 186 -5.62 23.68 -4.21
C HIS A 186 -6.65 22.68 -4.72
N ARG A 187 -6.27 21.39 -4.83
CA ARG A 187 -7.19 20.31 -5.24
C ARG A 187 -8.36 20.16 -4.28
N MET A 188 -8.12 20.25 -2.97
CA MET A 188 -9.15 20.17 -1.93
C MET A 188 -10.18 21.30 -2.06
N LEU A 189 -9.71 22.52 -2.33
CA LEU A 189 -10.54 23.72 -2.50
C LEU A 189 -11.20 23.84 -3.89
N HIS A 190 -10.88 22.94 -4.82
CA HIS A 190 -11.41 22.98 -6.17
C HIS A 190 -12.85 22.46 -6.22
N GLU A 191 -13.77 23.31 -6.69
CA GLU A 191 -15.21 23.04 -6.75
C GLU A 191 -15.74 22.57 -5.38
N ASP A 192 -16.61 21.56 -5.36
CA ASP A 192 -17.17 21.00 -4.14
C ASP A 192 -16.36 19.80 -3.60
N PHE A 193 -15.12 19.59 -4.04
CA PHE A 193 -14.37 18.37 -3.70
C PHE A 193 -14.15 18.20 -2.18
N LEU A 194 -13.93 19.28 -1.44
CA LEU A 194 -13.81 19.25 0.02
C LEU A 194 -15.05 18.64 0.70
N THR A 195 -16.24 18.82 0.13
CA THR A 195 -17.50 18.27 0.68
C THR A 195 -17.56 16.74 0.64
N THR A 196 -16.69 16.10 -0.15
CA THR A 196 -16.59 14.63 -0.24
C THR A 196 -15.78 14.01 0.90
N PHE A 197 -15.06 14.83 1.68
CA PHE A 197 -14.22 14.37 2.78
C PHE A 197 -15.08 14.01 4.01
N LYS A 198 -14.71 12.90 4.64
CA LYS A 198 -15.21 12.53 5.97
C LYS A 198 -14.42 13.29 7.04
N ALA A 199 -15.01 13.42 8.23
CA ALA A 199 -14.36 14.08 9.37
C ALA A 199 -12.95 13.55 9.68
N GLN A 200 -12.72 12.24 9.57
CA GLN A 200 -11.38 11.65 9.78
C GLN A 200 -10.38 12.09 8.70
N GLU A 201 -10.82 12.23 7.46
CA GLU A 201 -9.97 12.62 6.34
C GLU A 201 -9.56 14.09 6.47
N ILE A 202 -10.50 14.96 6.86
CA ILE A 202 -10.24 16.37 7.20
C ILE A 202 -9.27 16.47 8.38
N ALA A 203 -9.51 15.71 9.47
CA ALA A 203 -8.64 15.74 10.63
C ALA A 203 -7.19 15.32 10.27
N ASN A 204 -7.05 14.28 9.45
CA ASN A 204 -5.74 13.81 8.98
C ASN A 204 -5.03 14.84 8.10
N THR A 205 -5.73 15.51 7.19
CA THR A 205 -5.13 16.55 6.35
C THR A 205 -4.70 17.74 7.21
N VAL A 206 -5.60 18.33 8.00
CA VAL A 206 -5.30 19.49 8.86
C VAL A 206 -4.14 19.21 9.80
N TRP A 207 -4.12 18.04 10.44
CA TRP A 207 -3.00 17.62 11.28
C TRP A 207 -1.69 17.52 10.48
N GLY A 208 -1.73 16.94 9.28
CA GLY A 208 -0.55 16.79 8.44
C GLY A 208 0.01 18.13 7.97
N PHE A 209 -0.85 19.06 7.52
CA PHE A 209 -0.45 20.43 7.16
C PHE A 209 0.19 21.16 8.34
N ALA A 210 -0.43 21.10 9.53
CA ALA A 210 0.12 21.71 10.74
C ALA A 210 1.47 21.09 11.15
N THR A 211 1.61 19.77 11.05
CA THR A 211 2.83 19.03 11.39
C THR A 211 3.99 19.39 10.46
N LEU A 212 3.71 19.61 9.18
CA LEU A 212 4.70 20.05 8.18
C LEU A 212 4.93 21.57 8.19
N GLY A 213 4.27 22.33 9.07
CA GLY A 213 4.38 23.78 9.13
C GLY A 213 3.82 24.51 7.89
N VAL A 214 2.97 23.85 7.10
CA VAL A 214 2.39 24.43 5.90
C VAL A 214 1.12 25.19 6.26
N HIS A 215 1.17 26.52 6.09
CA HIS A 215 0.04 27.40 6.35
C HIS A 215 -0.75 27.65 5.06
N ASN A 216 -1.97 27.11 4.98
CA ASN A 216 -2.93 27.45 3.93
C ASN A 216 -4.20 28.05 4.58
N GLY A 217 -4.28 29.38 4.61
CA GLY A 217 -5.37 30.09 5.29
C GLY A 217 -6.75 29.78 4.73
N ASP A 218 -6.85 29.67 3.40
CA ASP A 218 -8.12 29.38 2.71
C ASP A 218 -8.63 27.97 3.05
N LEU A 219 -7.74 26.97 3.05
CA LEU A 219 -8.09 25.61 3.45
C LEU A 219 -8.52 25.56 4.92
N MET A 220 -7.80 26.23 5.81
CA MET A 220 -8.12 26.25 7.25
C MET A 220 -9.44 26.98 7.55
N ALA A 221 -9.85 27.92 6.70
CA ALA A 221 -11.15 28.58 6.82
C ALA A 221 -12.30 27.75 6.24
N ALA A 222 -12.00 26.82 5.33
CA ALA A 222 -12.99 26.00 4.63
C ALA A 222 -13.34 24.67 5.33
N VAL A 223 -12.50 24.22 6.27
CA VAL A 223 -12.66 22.97 7.04
C VAL A 223 -13.26 23.20 8.42
#